data_AF-A0A5J4TCQ7-F1
#
_entry.id   AF-A0A5J4TCQ7-F1
#
_cell.length_a   1.000
_cell.length_b   1.000
_cell.length_c   1.000
_cell.angle_alpha   90.00
_cell.angle_beta   90.00
_cell.angle_gamma   90.00
#
_symmetry.space_group_name_H-M   'P 1'
#
loop_
_entity.id
_entity.type
_entity.pdbx_description
1 polymer ?
#
loop_
_entity_poly.entity_id
_entity_poly.type
_entity_poly.pdbx_seq_one_letter_code
_entity_poly.pdbx_strand_id
1 'polypeptide(L)'
;MLLFGQCLDQTPEVALRSILMLRLHCLFIICYLQRLCIVVVQLEEYRLKTEIDIPLLEAINQNIAECDTEPELALLNLVEVLAERGTHIPFFGEYNCFFIAFSQSSLLFKIEALLLQKMLSEQDTNINTQSSQVELQLVNIYFKIMKNK
;
A
#
# COMPACT_ATOMS: atom_id res chain seq x y z
N MET A 1 -4.27 -40.20 -4.25
CA MET A 1 -3.14 -40.98 -4.81
C MET A 1 -3.30 -40.99 -6.32
N LEU A 2 -2.18 -40.74 -7.03
CA LEU A 2 -2.00 -40.65 -8.50
C LEU A 2 -2.48 -39.34 -9.16
N LEU A 3 -1.74 -38.61 -9.99
CA LEU A 3 -0.32 -38.52 -10.36
C LEU A 3 -0.26 -37.22 -11.22
N PHE A 4 0.34 -36.14 -10.72
CA PHE A 4 0.82 -35.04 -11.58
C PHE A 4 2.34 -34.99 -11.49
N GLY A 5 2.95 -36.13 -11.80
CA GLY A 5 4.26 -36.14 -12.40
C GLY A 5 4.08 -35.87 -13.89
N GLN A 6 4.19 -34.61 -14.29
CA GLN A 6 4.61 -34.28 -15.64
C GLN A 6 5.78 -33.32 -15.50
N CYS A 7 6.97 -33.85 -15.78
CA CYS A 7 8.08 -33.06 -16.29
C CYS A 7 7.55 -32.21 -17.44
N LEU A 8 7.15 -30.97 -17.14
CA LEU A 8 7.08 -29.95 -18.15
C LEU A 8 8.53 -29.61 -18.46
N ASP A 9 9.01 -30.08 -19.61
CA ASP A 9 10.09 -29.42 -20.33
C ASP A 9 9.71 -27.95 -20.48
N GLN A 10 10.06 -27.15 -19.47
CA GLN A 10 10.00 -25.71 -19.54
C GLN A 10 11.15 -25.31 -20.44
N THR A 11 10.88 -25.32 -21.75
CA THR A 11 11.74 -24.60 -22.69
C THR A 11 11.88 -23.17 -22.17
N PRO A 12 13.08 -22.59 -22.22
CA PRO A 12 13.35 -21.26 -21.66
C PRO A 12 12.38 -20.20 -22.22
N GLU A 13 11.83 -20.40 -23.41
CA GLU A 13 10.80 -19.56 -24.04
C GLU A 13 9.45 -19.52 -23.30
N VAL A 14 8.97 -20.63 -22.75
CA VAL A 14 7.68 -20.68 -22.02
C VAL A 14 7.82 -20.04 -20.64
N ALA A 15 8.97 -20.23 -19.99
CA ALA A 15 9.33 -19.53 -18.77
C ALA A 15 9.48 -18.01 -19.03
N LEU A 16 10.14 -17.61 -20.12
CA LEU A 16 10.31 -16.22 -20.49
C LEU A 16 8.97 -15.53 -20.78
N ARG A 17 8.05 -16.20 -21.48
CA ARG A 17 6.69 -15.67 -21.76
C ARG A 17 5.88 -15.50 -20.49
N SER A 18 5.94 -16.46 -19.58
CA SER A 18 5.26 -16.36 -18.27
C SER A 18 5.84 -15.22 -17.43
N ILE A 19 7.17 -15.06 -17.40
CA ILE A 19 7.85 -13.96 -16.71
C ILE A 19 7.52 -12.60 -17.35
N LEU A 20 7.49 -12.50 -18.68
CA LEU A 20 7.09 -11.30 -19.40
C LEU A 20 5.64 -10.92 -19.12
N MET A 21 4.72 -11.90 -19.13
CA MET A 21 3.31 -11.69 -18.80
C MET A 21 3.13 -11.20 -17.36
N LEU A 22 3.81 -11.83 -16.40
CA LEU A 22 3.82 -11.39 -14.99
C LEU A 22 4.39 -9.97 -14.84
N ARG A 23 5.49 -9.65 -15.51
CA ARG A 23 6.09 -8.30 -15.49
C ARG A 23 5.20 -7.25 -16.13
N LEU A 24 4.55 -7.56 -17.26
CA LEU A 24 3.57 -6.69 -17.91
C LEU A 24 2.36 -6.43 -17.02
N HIS A 25 1.88 -7.47 -16.32
CA HIS A 25 0.78 -7.35 -15.38
C HIS A 25 1.15 -6.49 -14.16
N CYS A 26 2.34 -6.70 -13.57
CA CYS A 26 2.85 -5.85 -12.50
C CYS A 26 3.01 -4.40 -12.94
N LEU A 27 3.58 -4.16 -14.12
CA LEU A 27 3.74 -2.81 -14.67
C LEU A 27 2.38 -2.12 -14.86
N PHE A 28 1.38 -2.85 -15.37
CA PHE A 28 0.03 -2.33 -15.52
C PHE A 28 -0.59 -1.93 -14.18
N ILE A 29 -0.44 -2.76 -13.15
CA ILE A 29 -0.94 -2.48 -11.79
C ILE A 29 -0.24 -1.25 -11.21
N ILE A 30 1.08 -1.15 -11.31
CA ILE A 30 1.85 0.00 -10.81
C ILE A 30 1.40 1.28 -11.51
N CYS A 31 1.33 1.29 -12.84
CA CYS A 31 0.88 2.45 -13.61
C CYS A 31 -0.57 2.83 -13.28
N TYR A 32 -1.44 1.84 -13.06
CA TYR A 32 -2.82 2.07 -12.64
C TYR A 32 -2.88 2.73 -11.27
N LEU A 33 -2.14 2.22 -10.28
CA LEU A 33 -2.09 2.79 -8.93
C LEU A 33 -1.50 4.21 -8.92
N GLN A 34 -0.43 4.44 -9.68
CA GLN A 34 0.13 5.78 -9.85
C GLN A 34 -0.88 6.76 -10.46
N ARG A 35 -1.63 6.33 -11.48
CA ARG A 35 -2.70 7.14 -12.07
C ARG A 35 -3.83 7.38 -11.08
N LEU A 36 -4.18 6.38 -10.26
CA LEU A 36 -5.18 6.52 -9.22
C LEU A 36 -4.75 7.56 -8.19
N CYS A 37 -3.47 7.60 -7.78
CA CYS A 37 -2.96 8.66 -6.92
C CYS A 37 -3.18 10.05 -7.51
N ILE A 38 -2.90 10.26 -8.80
CA ILE A 38 -3.11 11.55 -9.48
C ILE A 38 -4.61 11.93 -9.45
N VAL A 39 -5.49 10.97 -9.73
CA VAL A 39 -6.95 11.19 -9.71
C VAL A 39 -7.42 11.53 -8.30
N VAL A 40 -6.96 10.80 -7.28
CA VAL A 40 -7.27 11.05 -5.86
C VAL A 40 -6.81 12.42 -5.42
N VAL A 41 -5.62 12.86 -5.82
CA VAL A 41 -5.12 14.22 -5.52
C VAL A 41 -6.03 15.31 -6.10
N GLN A 42 -6.71 15.07 -7.21
CA GLN A 42 -7.56 16.05 -7.90
C GLN A 42 -9.06 15.92 -7.57
N LEU A 43 -9.47 14.82 -6.94
CA LEU A 43 -10.86 14.56 -6.59
C LEU A 43 -11.40 15.60 -5.59
N GLU A 44 -12.63 16.05 -5.80
CA GLU A 44 -13.32 16.94 -4.86
C GLU A 44 -13.55 16.24 -3.51
N GLU A 45 -13.48 17.00 -2.42
CA GLU A 45 -13.53 16.45 -1.06
C GLU A 45 -14.78 15.61 -0.76
N TYR A 46 -15.94 16.07 -1.22
CA TYR A 46 -17.21 15.35 -0.99
C TYR A 46 -17.22 14.01 -1.74
N ARG A 47 -16.63 13.94 -2.94
CA ARG A 47 -16.51 12.71 -3.72
C ARG A 47 -15.51 11.76 -3.07
N LEU A 48 -14.39 12.29 -2.59
CA LEU A 48 -13.41 11.46 -1.90
C LEU A 48 -14.02 10.81 -0.64
N LYS A 49 -14.83 11.55 0.12
CA LYS A 49 -15.58 11.00 1.27
C LYS A 49 -16.54 9.87 0.92
N THR A 50 -17.12 9.86 -0.28
CA THR A 50 -18.06 8.81 -0.70
C THR A 50 -17.39 7.59 -1.32
N GLU A 51 -16.21 7.77 -1.91
CA GLU A 51 -15.46 6.71 -2.62
C GLU A 51 -14.49 5.96 -1.70
N ILE A 52 -14.08 6.57 -0.59
CA ILE A 52 -13.20 5.94 0.40
C ILE A 52 -14.04 5.27 1.48
N ASP A 53 -14.17 3.95 1.36
CA ASP A 53 -14.91 3.11 2.27
C ASP A 53 -14.05 1.98 2.86
N ILE A 54 -14.64 1.21 3.78
CA ILE A 54 -13.95 0.13 4.49
C ILE A 54 -13.51 -0.98 3.51
N PRO A 55 -14.36 -1.49 2.59
CA PRO A 55 -13.96 -2.50 1.62
C PRO A 55 -12.74 -2.13 0.77
N LEU A 56 -12.65 -0.88 0.29
CA LEU A 56 -11.49 -0.42 -0.46
C LEU A 56 -10.21 -0.52 0.39
N LEU A 57 -10.25 -0.04 1.63
CA LEU A 57 -9.10 -0.07 2.52
C LEU A 57 -8.75 -1.50 2.97
N GLU A 58 -9.72 -2.40 3.10
CA GLU A 58 -9.50 -3.83 3.34
C GLU A 58 -8.78 -4.48 2.16
N ALA A 59 -9.16 -4.16 0.92
CA ALA A 59 -8.49 -4.65 -0.27
C ALA A 59 -7.03 -4.16 -0.32
N ILE A 60 -6.77 -2.90 0.01
CA ILE A 60 -5.40 -2.37 0.13
C ILE A 60 -4.63 -3.13 1.24
N ASN A 61 -5.25 -3.30 2.40
CA ASN A 61 -4.67 -4.01 3.54
C ASN A 61 -4.23 -5.44 3.20
N GLN A 62 -5.01 -6.15 2.37
CA GLN A 62 -4.68 -7.52 1.94
C GLN A 62 -3.49 -7.58 0.97
N ASN A 63 -3.17 -6.49 0.28
CA ASN A 63 -2.14 -6.45 -0.77
C ASN A 63 -0.84 -5.74 -0.35
N ILE A 64 -0.82 -5.09 0.81
CA ILE A 64 0.43 -4.58 1.42
C ILE A 64 1.02 -5.70 2.29
N ALA A 65 2.26 -6.09 2.07
CA ALA A 65 2.98 -7.03 2.92
C ALA A 65 4.10 -6.31 3.68
N GLU A 66 5.37 -6.49 3.29
CA GLU A 66 6.54 -5.90 3.96
C GLU A 66 6.98 -4.56 3.33
N CYS A 67 6.30 -4.14 2.26
CA CYS A 67 6.58 -2.96 1.45
C CYS A 67 7.92 -3.03 0.70
N ASP A 68 8.31 -4.23 0.26
CA ASP A 68 9.59 -4.45 -0.43
C ASP A 68 9.45 -4.55 -1.96
N THR A 69 8.21 -4.66 -2.45
CA THR A 69 7.92 -4.75 -3.88
C THR A 69 7.35 -3.45 -4.44
N GLU A 70 7.60 -3.16 -5.72
CA GLU A 70 7.08 -1.94 -6.37
C GLU A 70 5.54 -1.80 -6.31
N PRO A 71 4.73 -2.88 -6.48
CA PRO A 71 3.28 -2.78 -6.31
C PRO A 71 2.87 -2.41 -4.88
N GLU A 72 3.53 -2.98 -3.86
CA GLU A 72 3.28 -2.65 -2.46
C GLU A 72 3.65 -1.19 -2.16
N LEU A 73 4.78 -0.72 -2.69
CA LEU A 73 5.17 0.69 -2.59
C LEU A 73 4.18 1.62 -3.28
N ALA A 74 3.62 1.22 -4.44
CA ALA A 74 2.59 1.99 -5.12
C ALA A 74 1.27 2.04 -4.31
N LEU A 75 0.89 0.95 -3.65
CA LEU A 75 -0.24 0.94 -2.71
C LEU A 75 0.03 1.81 -1.49
N LEU A 76 1.25 1.77 -0.93
CA LEU A 76 1.65 2.60 0.19
C LEU A 76 1.60 4.10 -0.16
N ASN A 77 2.03 4.47 -1.38
CA ASN A 77 1.90 5.82 -1.90
C ASN A 77 0.42 6.25 -2.00
N LEU A 78 -0.47 5.37 -2.45
CA LEU A 78 -1.90 5.66 -2.48
C LEU A 78 -2.44 5.90 -1.07
N VAL A 79 -2.05 5.07 -0.10
CA VAL A 79 -2.42 5.24 1.31
C VAL A 79 -1.94 6.58 1.87
N GLU A 80 -0.71 6.99 1.57
CA GLU A 80 -0.19 8.29 1.98
C GLU A 80 -0.98 9.46 1.38
N VAL A 81 -1.31 9.37 0.09
CA VAL A 81 -2.15 10.38 -0.58
C VAL A 81 -3.53 10.46 0.08
N LEU A 82 -4.15 9.32 0.42
CA LEU A 82 -5.44 9.30 1.10
C LEU A 82 -5.37 9.90 2.51
N ALA A 83 -4.33 9.55 3.27
CA ALA A 83 -4.09 10.09 4.59
C ALA A 83 -3.89 11.62 4.54
N GLU A 84 -3.06 12.10 3.60
CA GLU A 84 -2.82 13.53 3.35
C GLU A 84 -4.11 14.26 2.96
N ARG A 85 -4.87 13.72 2.01
CA ARG A 85 -6.15 14.33 1.62
C ARG A 85 -7.12 14.37 2.79
N GLY A 86 -7.09 13.36 3.67
CA GLY A 86 -7.95 13.28 4.84
C GLY A 86 -7.71 14.37 5.90
N THR A 87 -6.51 14.95 5.99
CA THR A 87 -6.21 16.06 6.92
C THR A 87 -6.74 17.40 6.45
N HIS A 88 -6.96 17.55 5.14
CA HIS A 88 -7.44 18.79 4.53
C HIS A 88 -8.97 18.89 4.52
N ILE A 89 -9.66 17.75 4.64
CA ILE A 89 -11.11 17.72 4.57
C ILE A 89 -11.70 18.06 5.96
N PRO A 90 -12.56 19.08 6.07
CA PRO A 90 -13.18 19.45 7.34
C PRO A 90 -13.88 18.26 8.00
N PHE A 91 -13.48 17.97 9.24
CA PHE A 91 -14.05 16.93 10.08
C PHE A 91 -14.04 17.37 11.54
N PHE A 92 -15.16 17.17 12.22
CA PHE A 92 -15.28 17.46 13.65
C PHE A 92 -14.65 16.29 14.43
N GLY A 93 -13.35 16.38 14.68
CA GLY A 93 -12.61 15.35 15.43
C GLY A 93 -11.12 15.67 15.56
N GLU A 94 -10.47 14.96 16.48
CA GLU A 94 -9.02 15.04 16.69
C GLU A 94 -8.21 14.27 15.63
N TYR A 95 -8.87 13.33 14.94
CA TYR A 95 -8.32 12.47 13.90
C TYR A 95 -8.72 12.95 12.49
N ASN A 96 -8.05 12.42 11.46
CA ASN A 96 -8.43 12.74 10.09
C ASN A 96 -9.82 12.20 9.72
N CYS A 97 -10.39 12.69 8.62
CA CYS A 97 -11.76 12.33 8.24
C CYS A 97 -11.96 10.85 7.87
N PHE A 98 -10.89 10.11 7.61
CA PHE A 98 -10.91 8.69 7.23
C PHE A 98 -10.54 7.75 8.38
N PHE A 99 -10.29 8.27 9.59
CA PHE A 99 -9.80 7.50 10.73
C PHE A 99 -10.64 6.25 11.02
N ILE A 100 -11.97 6.39 11.00
CA ILE A 100 -12.89 5.27 11.25
C ILE A 100 -12.70 4.18 10.20
N ALA A 101 -12.63 4.55 8.92
CA ALA A 101 -12.44 3.59 7.83
C ALA A 101 -11.07 2.90 7.90
N PHE A 102 -10.00 3.66 8.21
CA PHE A 102 -8.64 3.12 8.40
C PHE A 102 -8.56 2.16 9.59
N SER A 103 -9.27 2.46 10.69
CA SER A 103 -9.30 1.63 11.88
C SER A 103 -10.10 0.34 11.64
N GLN A 104 -11.29 0.45 11.04
CA GLN A 104 -12.18 -0.70 10.81
C GLN A 104 -11.67 -1.66 9.74
N SER A 105 -10.98 -1.16 8.71
CA SER A 105 -10.30 -2.01 7.70
C SER A 105 -9.03 -2.71 8.21
N SER A 106 -8.65 -2.45 9.47
CA SER A 106 -7.39 -2.88 10.09
C SER A 106 -6.11 -2.37 9.43
N LEU A 107 -6.21 -1.46 8.45
CA LEU A 107 -5.06 -0.91 7.75
C LEU A 107 -4.19 -0.06 8.67
N LEU A 108 -4.79 0.70 9.59
CA LEU A 108 -4.05 1.47 10.59
C LEU A 108 -3.19 0.57 11.49
N PHE A 109 -3.76 -0.52 12.01
CA PHE A 109 -3.01 -1.51 12.81
C PHE A 109 -1.90 -2.18 12.01
N LYS A 110 -2.09 -2.40 10.71
CA LYS A 110 -1.03 -2.94 9.85
C LYS A 110 0.13 -1.96 9.68
N ILE A 111 -0.16 -0.67 9.50
CA ILE A 111 0.86 0.38 9.44
C ILE A 111 1.66 0.43 10.75
N GLU A 112 0.99 0.38 11.90
CA GLU A 112 1.65 0.30 13.22
C GLU A 112 2.55 -0.93 13.34
N ALA A 113 2.07 -2.11 12.93
CA ALA A 113 2.85 -3.35 12.97
C ALA A 113 4.09 -3.30 12.07
N LEU A 114 3.97 -2.73 10.87
CA LEU A 114 5.09 -2.56 9.94
C LEU A 114 6.13 -1.58 10.48
N LEU A 115 5.70 -0.49 11.13
CA LEU A 115 6.61 0.42 11.83
C LEU A 115 7.40 -0.28 12.93
N LEU A 116 6.72 -1.05 13.78
CA LEU A 116 7.36 -1.80 14.85
C LEU A 116 8.35 -2.83 14.30
N GLN A 117 7.97 -3.57 13.25
CA GLN A 117 8.85 -4.55 12.61
C GLN A 117 10.12 -3.88 12.06
N LYS A 118 9.99 -2.76 11.34
CA LYS A 118 11.13 -2.07 10.74
C LYS A 118 12.07 -1.48 11.79
N MET A 119 11.53 -0.85 12.83
CA MET A 119 12.34 -0.35 13.98
C MET A 119 13.13 -1.45 14.70
N LEU A 120 12.57 -2.66 14.77
CA LEU A 120 13.27 -3.81 15.39
C LEU A 120 14.34 -4.39 14.46
N SER A 121 14.12 -4.37 13.13
CA SER A 121 15.08 -4.90 12.16
C SER A 121 16.33 -4.04 11.95
N GLU A 122 16.25 -2.72 12.17
CA GLU A 122 17.40 -1.81 12.08
C GLU A 122 18.46 -2.05 13.16
N GLN A 123 18.15 -2.81 14.22
CA GLN A 123 19.15 -3.15 15.25
C GLN A 123 20.21 -4.14 14.76
N ASP A 124 20.03 -4.80 13.61
CA ASP A 124 20.87 -5.93 13.18
C ASP A 124 21.68 -5.75 11.88
N THR A 125 21.53 -4.70 11.06
CA THR A 125 22.37 -4.54 9.85
C THR A 125 22.55 -3.11 9.33
N ASN A 126 23.70 -2.87 8.66
CA ASN A 126 24.08 -1.63 7.97
C ASN A 126 22.92 -0.93 7.24
N ILE A 127 22.76 0.36 7.55
CA ILE A 127 21.74 1.30 7.05
C ILE A 127 21.55 1.17 5.52
N ASN A 128 20.44 0.54 5.11
CA ASN A 128 20.00 0.50 3.73
C ASN A 128 19.03 1.67 3.47
N THR A 129 19.38 2.58 2.56
CA THR A 129 18.65 3.84 2.33
C THR A 129 17.18 3.66 1.95
N GLN A 130 16.80 2.55 1.30
CA GLN A 130 15.41 2.28 0.94
C GLN A 130 14.53 1.93 2.16
N SER A 131 15.08 1.28 3.19
CA SER A 131 14.36 0.99 4.43
C SER A 131 13.95 2.29 5.12
N SER A 132 14.91 3.21 5.24
CA SER A 132 14.68 4.51 5.87
C SER A 132 13.58 5.35 5.20
N GLN A 133 13.40 5.22 3.89
CA GLN A 133 12.36 5.94 3.15
C GLN A 133 10.97 5.37 3.43
N VAL A 134 10.82 4.03 3.43
CA VAL A 134 9.53 3.38 3.70
C VAL A 134 9.10 3.62 5.15
N GLU A 135 10.04 3.61 6.09
CA GLU A 135 9.77 3.93 7.49
C GLU A 135 9.26 5.36 7.66
N LEU A 136 9.94 6.35 7.07
CA LEU A 136 9.49 7.74 7.06
C LEU A 136 8.08 7.87 6.48
N GLN A 137 7.78 7.16 5.39
CA GLN A 137 6.47 7.17 4.77
C GLN A 137 5.40 6.58 5.70
N LEU A 138 5.67 5.44 6.33
CA LEU A 138 4.77 4.81 7.29
C LEU A 138 4.50 5.72 8.50
N VAL A 139 5.54 6.41 9.02
CA VAL A 139 5.41 7.37 10.12
C VAL A 139 4.51 8.54 9.70
N ASN A 140 4.73 9.09 8.50
CA ASN A 140 3.91 10.17 7.96
C ASN A 140 2.45 9.76 7.82
N ILE A 141 2.18 8.58 7.24
CA ILE A 141 0.83 8.04 7.12
C ILE A 141 0.17 7.95 8.50
N TYR A 142 0.86 7.32 9.45
CA TYR A 142 0.34 7.14 10.81
C TYR A 142 -0.04 8.48 11.45
N PHE A 143 0.86 9.46 11.42
CA PHE A 143 0.59 10.77 11.99
C PHE A 143 -0.56 11.50 11.28
N LYS A 144 -0.63 11.45 9.95
CA LYS A 144 -1.71 12.07 9.17
C LYS A 144 -3.06 11.43 9.45
N ILE A 145 -3.12 10.16 9.83
CA ILE A 145 -4.37 9.50 10.25
C ILE A 145 -4.73 9.89 11.70
N MET A 146 -3.74 9.82 12.59
CA MET A 146 -3.92 9.99 14.03
C MET A 146 -4.04 11.44 14.50
N LYS A 147 -3.67 12.41 13.67
CA LYS A 147 -3.76 13.84 14.00
C LYS A 147 -4.34 14.62 12.85
N ASN A 148 -5.36 15.40 13.15
CA ASN A 148 -6.01 16.29 12.18
C ASN A 148 -5.27 17.63 11.98
N LYS A 149 -3.98 17.74 12.32
CA LYS A 149 -3.18 18.98 12.25
C LYS A 149 -1.70 18.69 12.10
#